data_AF-A0A967YCJ5-F1
#
_entry.id   AF-A0A967YCJ5-F1
#
_cell.length_a   1.000
_cell.length_b   1.000
_cell.length_c   1.000
_cell.angle_alpha   90.00
_cell.angle_beta   90.00
_cell.angle_gamma   90.00
#
_symmetry.space_group_name_H-M   'P 1'
#
loop_
_entity.id
_entity.type
_entity.pdbx_description
1 polymer ?
#
loop_
_entity_poly.entity_id
_entity_poly.type
_entity_poly.pdbx_seq_one_letter_code
_entity_poly.pdbx_strand_id
1 'polypeptide(L)'
;MDQTANSKEINKQLAVGSSEEILSEVLEILKRISSDFNTEPIRDVFDVVQRLYSGNFPGYRACNTGYHDLRHAIEAFLAMSRLIHGAVLDNQSFSERQIITALIAAILHDVGYIQEESDTRGTGAKYKAVHEQRSMDFLSHHGFEFGLSDEEIAAGRMIIQCTDMDTDITTIAFPSPQIELLGKLLGTADLMAQLAEQTYLEKLLYLYYECEEAGVGDYESEVDILRKAVNFYDVFETRLRTTLGGVDRFMQLHFASRWGINQDLYHEAINKQKDYLLKILSMPDSDPRDHLKQGGIVKKVHQIHHKTPPKHH
;
A
#
# COMPACT_ATOMS: atom_id res chain seq x y z
N MET A 1 -0.42 -21.75 -24.82
CA MET A 1 -0.82 -21.77 -23.40
C MET A 1 -1.55 -20.46 -23.14
N ASP A 2 -2.76 -20.56 -22.59
CA ASP A 2 -3.74 -19.48 -22.58
C ASP A 2 -3.36 -18.38 -21.56
N GLN A 3 -2.96 -17.20 -22.03
CA GLN A 3 -2.53 -16.07 -21.18
C GLN A 3 -3.68 -15.56 -20.27
N THR A 4 -4.93 -15.81 -20.65
CA THR A 4 -6.13 -15.47 -19.86
C THR A 4 -6.40 -16.41 -18.69
N ALA A 5 -6.08 -17.71 -18.82
CA ALA A 5 -6.16 -18.66 -17.72
C ALA A 5 -5.14 -18.32 -16.61
N ASN A 6 -3.91 -17.98 -17.00
CA ASN A 6 -2.84 -17.61 -16.06
C ASN A 6 -3.18 -16.31 -15.29
N SER A 7 -3.74 -15.30 -15.97
CA SER A 7 -4.08 -14.01 -15.34
C SER A 7 -5.24 -14.10 -14.33
N LYS A 8 -6.20 -15.01 -14.52
CA LYS A 8 -7.27 -15.24 -13.53
C LYS A 8 -6.76 -15.94 -12.27
N GLU A 9 -5.80 -16.85 -12.39
CA GLU A 9 -5.20 -17.54 -11.24
C GLU A 9 -4.29 -16.61 -10.42
N ILE A 10 -3.49 -15.77 -11.09
CA ILE A 10 -2.65 -14.74 -10.45
C ILE A 10 -3.51 -13.75 -9.67
N ASN A 11 -4.56 -13.22 -10.29
CA ASN A 11 -5.48 -12.29 -9.62
C ASN A 11 -6.21 -12.95 -8.45
N LYS A 12 -6.57 -14.23 -8.54
CA LYS A 12 -7.22 -14.93 -7.42
C LYS A 12 -6.32 -15.06 -6.19
N GLN A 13 -4.99 -15.10 -6.38
CA GLN A 13 -4.03 -15.27 -5.30
C GLN A 13 -3.49 -13.94 -4.77
N LEU A 14 -3.38 -12.91 -5.62
CA LEU A 14 -3.00 -11.56 -5.21
C LEU A 14 -4.19 -10.75 -4.69
N ALA A 15 -5.28 -10.67 -5.47
CA ALA A 15 -6.47 -9.91 -5.15
C ALA A 15 -7.37 -10.75 -4.25
N VAL A 16 -7.02 -10.75 -2.96
CA VAL A 16 -7.90 -11.25 -1.91
C VAL A 16 -9.11 -10.30 -1.86
N GLY A 17 -10.32 -10.87 -1.92
CA GLY A 17 -11.54 -10.14 -2.25
C GLY A 17 -11.95 -9.17 -1.16
N SER A 18 -12.53 -9.67 -0.07
CA SER A 18 -13.03 -8.83 1.02
C SER A 18 -11.94 -8.50 2.06
N SER A 19 -12.21 -7.50 2.93
CA SER A 19 -11.33 -7.18 4.05
C SER A 19 -11.15 -8.37 5.00
N GLU A 20 -12.21 -9.15 5.22
CA GLU A 20 -12.19 -10.34 6.07
C GLU A 20 -11.33 -11.46 5.46
N GLU A 21 -11.37 -11.63 4.13
CA GLU A 21 -10.50 -12.58 3.44
C GLU A 21 -9.04 -12.16 3.56
N ILE A 22 -8.74 -10.87 3.48
CA ILE A 22 -7.38 -10.33 3.68
C ILE A 22 -6.89 -10.64 5.09
N LEU A 23 -7.68 -10.29 6.11
CA LEU A 23 -7.32 -10.61 7.49
C LEU A 23 -7.11 -12.12 7.66
N SER A 24 -8.02 -12.95 7.15
CA SER A 24 -7.91 -14.40 7.24
C SER A 24 -6.60 -14.94 6.63
N GLU A 25 -6.18 -14.42 5.47
CA GLU A 25 -4.92 -14.84 4.85
C GLU A 25 -3.71 -14.37 5.66
N VAL A 26 -3.71 -13.14 6.19
CA VAL A 26 -2.61 -12.68 7.07
C VAL A 26 -2.48 -13.57 8.30
N LEU A 27 -3.60 -13.94 8.94
CA LEU A 27 -3.57 -14.80 10.12
C LEU A 27 -3.10 -16.23 9.80
N GLU A 28 -3.48 -16.77 8.65
CA GLU A 28 -2.95 -18.05 8.15
C GLU A 28 -1.44 -17.97 7.91
N ILE A 29 -0.94 -16.86 7.36
CA ILE A 29 0.49 -16.62 7.15
C ILE A 29 1.24 -16.60 8.48
N LEU A 30 0.73 -15.91 9.50
CA LEU A 30 1.32 -15.87 10.83
C LEU A 30 1.40 -17.27 11.46
N LYS A 31 0.36 -18.09 11.29
CA LYS A 31 0.34 -19.48 11.76
C LYS A 31 1.31 -20.41 11.02
N ARG A 32 1.74 -20.05 9.81
CA ARG A 32 2.81 -20.74 9.08
C ARG A 32 4.20 -20.36 9.58
N ILE A 33 4.39 -19.11 10.02
CA ILE A 33 5.64 -18.68 10.66
C ILE A 33 5.81 -19.38 12.01
N SER A 34 4.76 -19.44 12.82
CA SER A 34 4.73 -20.19 14.08
C SER A 34 3.31 -20.68 14.38
N SER A 35 3.14 -21.98 14.63
CA SER A 35 1.81 -22.55 14.94
C SER A 35 1.15 -21.90 16.17
N ASP A 36 1.98 -21.44 17.10
CA ASP A 36 1.53 -20.84 18.37
C ASP A 36 1.49 -19.31 18.33
N PHE A 37 1.71 -18.69 17.16
CA PHE A 37 1.72 -17.21 17.01
C PHE A 37 0.45 -16.58 17.58
N ASN A 38 0.57 -15.58 18.45
CA ASN A 38 -0.59 -14.87 18.98
C ASN A 38 -1.17 -13.89 17.95
N THR A 39 -2.36 -14.22 17.45
CA THR A 39 -3.04 -13.43 16.40
C THR A 39 -3.96 -12.34 16.93
N GLU A 40 -4.25 -12.30 18.23
CA GLU A 40 -5.22 -11.35 18.79
C GLU A 40 -4.85 -9.87 18.53
N PRO A 41 -3.60 -9.42 18.75
CA PRO A 41 -3.24 -8.02 18.49
C PRO A 41 -3.46 -7.60 17.03
N ILE A 42 -3.33 -8.56 16.10
CA ILE A 42 -3.51 -8.33 14.66
C ILE A 42 -5.01 -8.24 14.30
N ARG A 43 -5.88 -9.00 14.96
CA ARG A 43 -7.33 -8.86 14.81
C ARG A 43 -7.80 -7.52 15.36
N ASP A 44 -7.35 -7.17 16.56
CA ASP A 44 -7.76 -5.96 17.26
C ASP A 44 -7.40 -4.70 16.47
N VAL A 45 -6.16 -4.60 15.97
CA VAL A 45 -5.73 -3.44 15.16
C VAL A 45 -6.47 -3.37 13.83
N PHE A 46 -6.79 -4.52 13.20
CA PHE A 46 -7.53 -4.55 11.95
C PHE A 46 -8.94 -3.97 12.12
N ASP A 47 -9.64 -4.38 13.18
CA ASP A 47 -10.97 -3.86 13.53
C ASP A 47 -10.92 -2.36 13.85
N VAL A 48 -9.88 -1.90 14.57
CA VAL A 48 -9.65 -0.46 14.81
C VAL A 48 -9.49 0.31 13.51
N VAL A 49 -8.65 -0.17 12.59
CA VAL A 49 -8.39 0.50 11.32
C VAL A 49 -9.66 0.56 10.46
N GLN A 50 -10.45 -0.51 10.40
CA GLN A 50 -11.73 -0.47 9.70
C GLN A 50 -12.67 0.60 10.28
N ARG A 51 -12.74 0.73 11.61
CA ARG A 51 -13.50 1.80 12.27
C ARG A 51 -12.92 3.18 11.96
N LEU A 52 -11.60 3.33 11.95
CA LEU A 52 -10.93 4.60 11.66
C LEU A 52 -11.24 5.09 10.24
N TYR A 53 -11.00 4.26 9.23
CA TYR A 53 -11.27 4.64 7.83
C TYR A 53 -12.76 4.86 7.55
N SER A 54 -13.66 4.19 8.29
CA SER A 54 -15.11 4.40 8.16
C SER A 54 -15.65 5.59 8.98
N GLY A 55 -14.81 6.28 9.75
CA GLY A 55 -15.21 7.43 10.58
C GLY A 55 -15.92 7.06 11.88
N ASN A 56 -15.76 5.81 12.33
CA ASN A 56 -16.29 5.27 13.58
C ASN A 56 -15.21 5.17 14.67
N PHE A 57 -14.11 5.92 14.54
CA PHE A 57 -13.06 6.04 15.55
C PHE A 57 -13.08 7.47 16.14
N PRO A 58 -13.17 7.62 17.49
CA PRO A 58 -13.34 8.94 18.12
C PRO A 58 -12.23 9.94 17.74
N GLY A 59 -12.63 11.18 17.44
CA GLY A 59 -11.69 12.27 17.12
C GLY A 59 -11.22 12.33 15.66
N TYR A 60 -11.67 11.40 14.80
CA TYR A 60 -11.30 11.34 13.39
C TYR A 60 -12.51 11.23 12.47
N ARG A 61 -12.36 11.71 11.25
CA ARG A 61 -13.39 11.66 10.20
C ARG A 61 -13.26 10.37 9.39
N ALA A 62 -14.30 10.05 8.62
CA ALA A 62 -14.18 9.02 7.61
C ALA A 62 -13.12 9.42 6.57
N CYS A 63 -12.34 8.44 6.10
CA CYS A 63 -11.42 8.60 5.01
C CYS A 63 -12.18 9.09 3.76
N ASN A 64 -11.66 10.13 3.12
CA ASN A 64 -12.27 10.78 1.95
C ASN A 64 -11.25 11.03 0.82
N THR A 65 -10.10 10.36 0.88
CA THR A 65 -9.14 10.18 -0.21
C THR A 65 -9.60 9.05 -1.13
N GLY A 66 -9.17 9.10 -2.40
CA GLY A 66 -9.56 8.10 -3.42
C GLY A 66 -8.46 7.10 -3.76
N TYR A 67 -7.20 7.46 -3.53
CA TYR A 67 -6.02 6.63 -3.73
C TYR A 67 -5.61 5.94 -2.44
N HIS A 68 -5.24 6.74 -1.44
CA HIS A 68 -4.77 6.30 -0.11
C HIS A 68 -6.00 6.01 0.76
N ASP A 69 -6.70 4.93 0.42
CA ASP A 69 -7.94 4.48 1.04
C ASP A 69 -7.72 3.22 1.91
N LEU A 70 -8.80 2.71 2.52
CA LEU A 70 -8.73 1.49 3.33
C LEU A 70 -8.19 0.30 2.52
N ARG A 71 -8.53 0.22 1.23
CA ARG A 71 -8.12 -0.89 0.38
C ARG A 71 -6.61 -0.92 0.22
N HIS A 72 -6.00 0.22 -0.05
CA HIS A 72 -4.54 0.33 -0.14
C HIS A 72 -3.86 -0.09 1.17
N ALA A 73 -4.33 0.42 2.31
CA ALA A 73 -3.77 0.08 3.63
C ALA A 73 -3.80 -1.43 3.92
N ILE A 74 -4.92 -2.11 3.66
CA ILE A 74 -5.03 -3.56 3.92
C ILE A 74 -4.28 -4.42 2.89
N GLU A 75 -4.09 -3.93 1.66
CA GLU A 75 -3.24 -4.62 0.66
C GLU A 75 -1.75 -4.51 0.99
N ALA A 76 -1.28 -3.36 1.47
CA ALA A 76 0.08 -3.17 1.98
C ALA A 76 0.33 -4.05 3.23
N PHE A 77 -0.64 -4.12 4.14
CA PHE A 77 -0.62 -5.02 5.29
C PHE A 77 -0.49 -6.50 4.89
N LEU A 78 -1.25 -6.95 3.87
CA LEU A 78 -1.12 -8.30 3.33
C LEU A 78 0.24 -8.53 2.69
N ALA A 79 0.70 -7.61 1.83
CA ALA A 79 2.00 -7.68 1.19
C ALA A 79 3.14 -7.78 2.22
N MET A 80 3.05 -7.00 3.31
CA MET A 80 4.01 -7.05 4.40
C MET A 80 4.04 -8.43 5.06
N SER A 81 2.90 -9.03 5.37
CA SER A 81 2.86 -10.39 5.95
C SER A 81 3.50 -11.44 5.04
N ARG A 82 3.30 -11.32 3.71
CA ARG A 82 3.88 -12.21 2.70
C ARG A 82 5.40 -12.07 2.65
N LEU A 83 5.90 -10.83 2.65
CA LEU A 83 7.33 -10.53 2.70
C LEU A 83 7.99 -11.03 3.98
N ILE A 84 7.37 -10.84 5.15
CA ILE A 84 7.87 -11.37 6.43
C ILE A 84 7.98 -12.90 6.36
N HIS A 85 6.94 -13.60 5.87
CA HIS A 85 6.99 -15.05 5.72
C HIS A 85 8.10 -15.50 4.77
N GLY A 86 8.24 -14.84 3.62
CA GLY A 86 9.34 -15.10 2.69
C GLY A 86 10.72 -14.86 3.29
N ALA A 87 10.88 -13.81 4.09
CA ALA A 87 12.12 -13.51 4.80
C ALA A 87 12.44 -14.60 5.84
N VAL A 88 11.45 -15.08 6.58
CA VAL A 88 11.62 -16.21 7.52
C VAL A 88 12.05 -17.48 6.81
N LEU A 89 11.48 -17.77 5.63
CA LEU A 89 11.90 -18.89 4.78
C LEU A 89 13.35 -18.74 4.26
N ASP A 90 13.83 -17.50 4.13
CA ASP A 90 15.24 -17.18 3.82
C ASP A 90 16.14 -17.09 5.07
N ASN A 91 15.73 -17.72 6.17
CA ASN A 91 16.47 -17.76 7.44
C ASN A 91 16.64 -16.39 8.14
N GLN A 92 15.83 -15.39 7.80
CA GLN A 92 15.74 -14.18 8.62
C GLN A 92 14.95 -14.48 9.90
N SER A 93 15.43 -13.99 11.03
CA SER A 93 14.80 -14.24 12.34
C SER A 93 14.21 -12.95 12.88
N PHE A 94 12.93 -13.00 13.22
CA PHE A 94 12.19 -11.94 13.91
C PHE A 94 11.55 -12.51 15.16
N SER A 95 11.49 -11.73 16.24
CA SER A 95 10.62 -12.08 17.36
C SER A 95 9.16 -11.90 16.96
N GLU A 96 8.26 -12.63 17.64
CA GLU A 96 6.82 -12.48 17.45
C GLU A 96 6.37 -11.02 17.65
N ARG A 97 6.94 -10.34 18.65
CA ARG A 97 6.68 -8.93 18.91
C ARG A 97 7.15 -8.00 17.79
N GLN A 98 8.31 -8.26 17.20
CA GLN A 98 8.78 -7.48 16.03
C GLN A 98 7.84 -7.63 14.83
N ILE A 99 7.33 -8.84 14.58
CA ILE A 99 6.34 -9.07 13.52
C ILE A 99 5.03 -8.34 13.81
N ILE A 100 4.54 -8.39 15.06
CA ILE A 100 3.32 -7.66 15.47
C ILE A 100 3.49 -6.16 15.27
N THR A 101 4.60 -5.57 15.76
CA THR A 101 4.90 -4.15 15.59
C THR A 101 4.96 -3.75 14.11
N ALA A 102 5.59 -4.57 13.27
CA ALA A 102 5.74 -4.28 11.85
C ALA A 102 4.40 -4.37 11.09
N LEU A 103 3.52 -5.30 11.46
CA LEU A 103 2.19 -5.42 10.87
C LEU A 103 1.25 -4.30 11.34
N ILE A 104 1.34 -3.87 12.59
CA ILE A 104 0.64 -2.68 13.09
C ILE A 104 1.13 -1.43 12.35
N ALA A 105 2.45 -1.26 12.19
CA ALA A 105 3.01 -0.18 11.38
C ALA A 105 2.51 -0.23 9.93
N ALA A 106 2.45 -1.43 9.33
CA ALA A 106 2.00 -1.59 7.95
C ALA A 106 0.55 -1.18 7.72
N ILE A 107 -0.37 -1.59 8.59
CA ILE A 107 -1.79 -1.23 8.41
C ILE A 107 -2.06 0.25 8.79
N LEU A 108 -1.16 0.88 9.55
CA LEU A 108 -1.26 2.26 9.98
C LEU A 108 -0.44 3.25 9.14
N HIS A 109 0.38 2.81 8.18
CA HIS A 109 1.38 3.66 7.52
C HIS A 109 0.76 4.91 6.85
N ASP A 110 -0.51 4.82 6.44
CA ASP A 110 -1.23 5.84 5.69
C ASP A 110 -2.36 6.54 6.46
N VAL A 111 -2.53 6.25 7.76
CA VAL A 111 -3.58 6.90 8.56
C VAL A 111 -3.38 8.40 8.70
N GLY A 112 -2.18 8.90 8.41
CA GLY A 112 -1.86 10.31 8.32
C GLY A 112 -2.70 11.08 7.30
N TYR A 113 -3.30 10.44 6.31
CA TYR A 113 -4.29 11.10 5.44
C TYR A 113 -5.60 11.41 6.16
N ILE A 114 -5.95 10.68 7.22
CA ILE A 114 -7.25 10.81 7.86
C ILE A 114 -7.33 12.14 8.63
N GLN A 115 -8.38 12.90 8.35
CA GLN A 115 -8.61 14.19 8.99
C GLN A 115 -9.09 13.99 10.42
N GLU A 116 -8.63 14.84 11.33
CA GLU A 116 -9.23 14.97 12.66
C GLU A 116 -10.66 15.50 12.54
N GLU A 117 -11.50 15.21 13.53
CA GLU A 117 -12.92 15.59 13.54
C GLU A 117 -13.13 17.10 13.31
N SER A 118 -12.24 17.91 13.88
CA SER A 118 -12.25 19.38 13.79
C SER A 118 -11.90 19.92 12.40
N ASP A 119 -11.19 19.12 11.58
CA ASP A 119 -10.74 19.52 10.27
C ASP A 119 -11.80 19.22 9.19
N THR A 120 -12.50 20.26 8.77
CA THR A 120 -13.65 20.16 7.86
C THR A 120 -13.38 20.72 6.46
N ARG A 121 -12.15 21.13 6.16
CA ARG A 121 -11.80 21.74 4.87
C ARG A 121 -11.12 20.74 3.96
N GLY A 122 -11.53 20.71 2.69
CA GLY A 122 -10.94 19.82 1.70
C GLY A 122 -11.10 18.35 2.07
N THR A 123 -10.17 17.54 1.60
CA THR A 123 -10.03 16.12 1.95
C THR A 123 -8.76 15.88 2.77
N GLY A 124 -8.56 14.63 3.16
CA GLY A 124 -7.31 14.15 3.74
C GLY A 124 -6.09 14.32 2.84
N ALA A 125 -6.30 14.45 1.53
CA ALA A 125 -5.23 14.51 0.55
C ALA A 125 -4.22 15.63 0.80
N LYS A 126 -4.67 16.78 1.35
CA LYS A 126 -3.80 17.91 1.69
C LYS A 126 -2.67 17.56 2.66
N TYR A 127 -2.78 16.44 3.37
CA TYR A 127 -1.76 15.94 4.28
C TYR A 127 -0.69 15.09 3.61
N LYS A 128 -0.78 14.83 2.29
CA LYS A 128 0.18 14.01 1.54
C LYS A 128 1.65 14.32 1.82
N ALA A 129 2.03 15.61 1.92
CA ALA A 129 3.43 16.00 2.15
C ALA A 129 3.97 15.65 3.55
N VAL A 130 3.09 15.28 4.49
CA VAL A 130 3.42 15.07 5.91
C VAL A 130 2.71 13.83 6.47
N HIS A 131 2.19 12.96 5.61
CA HIS A 131 1.30 11.88 6.03
C HIS A 131 2.07 10.84 6.85
N GLU A 132 3.31 10.53 6.51
CA GLU A 132 4.16 9.59 7.24
C GLU A 132 4.42 10.12 8.67
N GLN A 133 4.72 11.40 8.82
CA GLN A 133 4.88 12.02 10.14
C GLN A 133 3.56 11.95 10.93
N ARG A 134 2.43 12.23 10.29
CA ARG A 134 1.11 12.13 10.95
C ARG A 134 0.77 10.69 11.33
N SER A 135 1.14 9.70 10.53
CA SER A 135 0.97 8.27 10.84
C SER A 135 1.86 7.85 12.01
N MET A 136 3.12 8.30 12.04
CA MET A 136 4.01 8.10 13.18
C MET A 136 3.47 8.74 14.45
N ASP A 137 2.91 9.95 14.36
CA ASP A 137 2.29 10.63 15.48
C ASP A 137 1.04 9.87 15.94
N PHE A 138 0.19 9.39 15.03
CA PHE A 138 -0.96 8.54 15.38
C PHE A 138 -0.51 7.29 16.15
N LEU A 139 0.51 6.59 15.67
CA LEU A 139 1.08 5.44 16.36
C LEU A 139 1.64 5.81 17.75
N SER A 140 2.25 6.98 17.89
CA SER A 140 2.71 7.48 19.19
C SER A 140 1.57 7.75 20.17
N HIS A 141 0.43 8.26 19.71
CA HIS A 141 -0.70 8.58 20.57
C HIS A 141 -1.51 7.33 20.96
N HIS A 142 -1.68 6.38 20.03
CA HIS A 142 -2.59 5.23 20.21
C HIS A 142 -1.87 3.89 20.39
N GLY A 143 -0.54 3.83 20.26
CA GLY A 143 0.22 2.59 20.27
C GLY A 143 0.07 1.73 21.53
N PHE A 144 -0.10 2.36 22.70
CA PHE A 144 -0.40 1.65 23.94
C PHE A 144 -1.76 0.94 23.91
N GLU A 145 -2.76 1.53 23.23
CA GLU A 145 -4.07 0.92 23.04
C GLU A 145 -3.98 -0.32 22.12
N PHE A 146 -2.96 -0.38 21.26
CA PHE A 146 -2.62 -1.55 20.45
C PHE A 146 -1.71 -2.55 21.17
N GLY A 147 -1.45 -2.33 22.46
CA GLY A 147 -0.62 -3.21 23.29
C GLY A 147 0.86 -3.15 22.95
N LEU A 148 1.35 -2.04 22.40
CA LEU A 148 2.77 -1.80 22.16
C LEU A 148 3.46 -1.17 23.38
N SER A 149 4.73 -1.52 23.61
CA SER A 149 5.61 -0.80 24.54
C SER A 149 6.17 0.49 23.91
N ASP A 150 6.80 1.35 24.73
CA ASP A 150 7.49 2.55 24.22
C ASP A 150 8.54 2.22 23.15
N GLU A 151 9.31 1.14 23.35
CA GLU A 151 10.33 0.69 22.40
C GLU A 151 9.70 0.19 21.09
N GLU A 152 8.57 -0.50 21.19
CA GLU A 152 7.83 -1.01 20.02
C GLU A 152 7.16 0.13 19.25
N ILE A 153 6.63 1.15 19.93
CA ILE A 153 6.11 2.37 19.32
C ILE A 153 7.23 3.09 18.56
N ALA A 154 8.39 3.27 19.20
CA ALA A 154 9.55 3.89 18.56
C ALA A 154 10.02 3.10 17.31
N ALA A 155 10.09 1.77 17.41
CA ALA A 155 10.42 0.91 16.29
C ALA A 155 9.38 0.98 15.16
N GLY A 156 8.09 0.95 15.50
CA GLY A 156 7.00 1.05 14.52
C GLY A 156 7.02 2.38 13.77
N ARG A 157 7.36 3.48 14.45
CA ARG A 157 7.55 4.78 13.78
C ARG A 157 8.67 4.75 12.75
N MET A 158 9.82 4.16 13.10
CA MET A 158 10.94 4.01 12.15
C MET A 158 10.58 3.09 10.98
N ILE A 159 9.74 2.08 11.20
CA ILE A 159 9.22 1.20 10.14
C ILE A 159 8.32 2.00 9.19
N ILE A 160 7.37 2.80 9.72
CA ILE A 160 6.52 3.70 8.91
C ILE A 160 7.39 4.69 8.12
N GLN A 161 8.42 5.27 8.73
CA GLN A 161 9.30 6.24 8.06
C GLN A 161 9.94 5.71 6.77
N CYS A 162 10.10 4.39 6.61
CA CYS A 162 10.63 3.79 5.39
C CYS A 162 9.69 3.84 4.17
N THR A 163 8.40 4.18 4.36
CA THR A 163 7.45 4.38 3.24
C THR A 163 7.67 5.73 2.55
N ASP A 164 8.26 6.71 3.24
CA ASP A 164 8.58 8.01 2.67
C ASP A 164 9.60 7.88 1.53
N MET A 165 9.18 8.31 0.34
CA MET A 165 9.96 8.26 -0.90
C MET A 165 11.22 9.15 -0.87
N ASP A 166 11.21 10.21 -0.07
CA ASP A 166 12.31 11.19 0.03
C ASP A 166 13.27 10.88 1.19
N THR A 167 12.88 10.00 2.12
CA THR A 167 13.71 9.62 3.27
C THR A 167 14.95 8.82 2.86
N ASP A 168 16.12 9.27 3.34
CA ASP A 168 17.36 8.48 3.32
C ASP A 168 17.38 7.49 4.48
N ILE A 169 16.99 6.23 4.19
CA ILE A 169 16.93 5.13 5.17
C ILE A 169 18.27 4.92 5.89
N THR A 170 19.41 5.25 5.28
CA THR A 170 20.74 5.07 5.90
C THR A 170 20.99 6.02 7.07
N THR A 171 20.19 7.07 7.19
CA THR A 171 20.26 8.04 8.29
C THR A 171 19.37 7.69 9.48
N ILE A 172 18.47 6.70 9.33
CA ILE A 172 17.56 6.28 10.40
C ILE A 172 18.33 5.44 11.43
N ALA A 173 18.26 5.84 12.69
CA ALA A 173 18.90 5.12 13.80
C ALA A 173 18.04 3.96 14.31
N PHE A 174 18.00 2.85 13.57
CA PHE A 174 17.22 1.67 13.95
C PHE A 174 17.75 1.01 15.24
N PRO A 175 16.85 0.48 16.10
CA PRO A 175 17.26 -0.19 17.35
C PRO A 175 17.89 -1.56 17.12
N SER A 176 17.69 -2.16 15.94
CA SER A 176 18.33 -3.42 15.54
C SER A 176 18.28 -3.61 14.02
N PRO A 177 19.16 -4.47 13.45
CA PRO A 177 19.10 -4.85 12.04
C PRO A 177 17.76 -5.49 11.63
N GLN A 178 17.07 -6.14 12.56
CA GLN A 178 15.75 -6.73 12.33
C GLN A 178 14.68 -5.66 12.09
N ILE A 179 14.70 -4.57 12.87
CA ILE A 179 13.77 -3.45 12.67
C ILE A 179 14.10 -2.69 11.37
N GLU A 180 15.38 -2.50 11.05
CA GLU A 180 15.78 -1.94 9.75
C GLU A 180 15.24 -2.80 8.58
N LEU A 181 15.40 -4.12 8.67
CA LEU A 181 14.88 -5.03 7.66
C LEU A 181 13.35 -4.94 7.58
N LEU A 182 12.63 -4.91 8.70
CA LEU A 182 11.17 -4.74 8.70
C LEU A 182 10.74 -3.39 8.10
N GLY A 183 11.50 -2.31 8.32
CA GLY A 183 11.28 -1.04 7.65
C GLY A 183 11.42 -1.16 6.13
N LYS A 184 12.49 -1.80 5.65
CA LYS A 184 12.70 -2.07 4.22
C LYS A 184 11.62 -2.97 3.62
N LEU A 185 11.14 -3.96 4.38
CA LEU A 185 10.02 -4.81 3.99
C LEU A 185 8.72 -3.99 3.87
N LEU A 186 8.42 -3.08 4.80
CA LEU A 186 7.24 -2.22 4.68
C LEU A 186 7.32 -1.27 3.49
N GLY A 187 8.45 -0.57 3.30
CA GLY A 187 8.62 0.31 2.13
C GLY A 187 8.52 -0.45 0.80
N THR A 188 8.88 -1.74 0.78
CA THR A 188 8.67 -2.63 -0.36
C THR A 188 7.20 -3.06 -0.49
N ALA A 189 6.57 -3.44 0.61
CA ALA A 189 5.18 -3.89 0.67
C ALA A 189 4.21 -2.83 0.15
N ASP A 190 4.41 -1.59 0.60
CA ASP A 190 3.63 -0.41 0.21
C ASP A 190 3.65 -0.21 -1.31
N LEU A 191 4.85 -0.04 -1.88
CA LEU A 191 5.03 0.12 -3.31
C LEU A 191 4.49 -1.08 -4.11
N MET A 192 4.83 -2.31 -3.71
CA MET A 192 4.36 -3.49 -4.43
C MET A 192 2.84 -3.62 -4.41
N ALA A 193 2.20 -3.38 -3.25
CA ALA A 193 0.74 -3.39 -3.15
C ALA A 193 0.12 -2.32 -4.04
N GLN A 194 0.68 -1.10 -4.01
CA GLN A 194 0.24 0.01 -4.83
C GLN A 194 0.27 -0.32 -6.33
N LEU A 195 1.43 -0.73 -6.87
CA LEU A 195 1.57 -0.96 -8.31
C LEU A 195 0.93 -2.27 -8.80
N ALA A 196 0.76 -3.26 -7.91
CA ALA A 196 0.10 -4.52 -8.25
C ALA A 196 -1.44 -4.45 -8.16
N GLU A 197 -1.99 -3.38 -7.59
CA GLU A 197 -3.44 -3.23 -7.44
C GLU A 197 -4.13 -3.35 -8.82
N GLN A 198 -5.21 -4.13 -8.87
CA GLN A 198 -5.96 -4.36 -10.11
C GLN A 198 -6.45 -3.04 -10.74
N THR A 199 -6.85 -2.08 -9.89
CA THR A 199 -7.33 -0.73 -10.24
C THR A 199 -6.23 0.33 -10.20
N TYR A 200 -4.94 -0.04 -10.15
CA TYR A 200 -3.81 0.90 -10.03
C TYR A 200 -3.90 2.06 -11.04
N LEU A 201 -4.04 1.76 -12.33
CA LEU A 201 -4.03 2.78 -13.38
C LEU A 201 -5.25 3.70 -13.31
N GLU A 202 -6.43 3.15 -13.00
CA GLU A 202 -7.61 3.94 -12.73
C GLU A 202 -7.42 4.87 -11.51
N LYS A 203 -6.81 4.35 -10.45
CA LYS A 203 -6.56 5.10 -9.22
C LYS A 203 -5.55 6.23 -9.45
N LEU A 204 -4.65 6.17 -10.44
CA LEU A 204 -3.77 7.30 -10.78
C LEU A 204 -4.56 8.61 -11.02
N LEU A 205 -5.82 8.53 -11.44
CA LEU A 205 -6.67 9.71 -11.55
C LEU A 205 -7.04 10.32 -10.18
N TYR A 206 -7.30 9.49 -9.16
CA TYR A 206 -7.43 9.98 -7.79
C TYR A 206 -6.11 10.57 -7.29
N LEU A 207 -4.98 9.89 -7.56
CA LEU A 207 -3.67 10.37 -7.14
C LEU A 207 -3.36 11.76 -7.71
N TYR A 208 -3.78 12.06 -8.94
CA TYR A 208 -3.64 13.40 -9.53
C TYR A 208 -4.33 14.46 -8.68
N TYR A 209 -5.59 14.25 -8.32
CA TYR A 209 -6.35 15.20 -7.50
C TYR A 209 -5.83 15.29 -6.07
N GLU A 210 -5.32 14.19 -5.52
CA GLU A 210 -4.69 14.23 -4.20
C GLU A 210 -3.39 15.02 -4.20
N CYS A 211 -2.57 14.87 -5.24
CA CYS A 211 -1.39 15.69 -5.48
C CYS A 211 -1.75 17.17 -5.65
N GLU A 212 -2.77 17.47 -6.47
CA GLU A 212 -3.26 18.83 -6.71
C GLU A 212 -3.70 19.51 -5.41
N GLU A 213 -4.49 18.83 -4.57
CA GLU A 213 -4.95 19.40 -3.30
C GLU A 213 -3.79 19.66 -2.31
N ALA A 214 -2.81 18.77 -2.27
CA ALA A 214 -1.62 18.95 -1.44
C ALA A 214 -0.62 19.98 -1.98
N GLY A 215 -0.78 20.43 -3.24
CA GLY A 215 0.19 21.29 -3.90
C GLY A 215 1.55 20.60 -4.09
N VAL A 216 1.54 19.28 -4.22
CA VAL A 216 2.74 18.46 -4.46
C VAL A 216 2.59 17.71 -5.77
N GLY A 217 3.71 17.21 -6.28
CA GLY A 217 3.75 16.59 -7.60
C GLY A 217 3.74 17.65 -8.71
N ASP A 218 4.45 17.33 -9.78
CA ASP A 218 4.48 18.14 -10.99
C ASP A 218 3.60 17.42 -12.00
N TYR A 219 2.28 17.64 -11.97
CA TYR A 219 1.33 17.01 -12.92
C TYR A 219 0.44 18.08 -13.55
N GLU A 220 0.43 18.15 -14.89
CA GLU A 220 -0.36 19.15 -15.61
C GLU A 220 -1.82 18.73 -15.79
N SER A 221 -2.10 17.41 -15.78
CA SER A 221 -3.44 16.85 -15.99
C SER A 221 -3.53 15.38 -15.57
N GLU A 222 -4.75 14.85 -15.55
CA GLU A 222 -5.03 13.41 -15.45
C GLU A 222 -4.27 12.57 -16.48
N VAL A 223 -4.07 13.06 -17.70
CA VAL A 223 -3.30 12.33 -18.73
C VAL A 223 -1.80 12.46 -18.48
N ASP A 224 -1.35 13.58 -17.92
CA ASP A 224 0.06 13.80 -17.60
C ASP A 224 0.54 12.85 -16.49
N ILE A 225 -0.25 12.62 -15.43
CA ILE A 225 0.10 11.63 -14.41
C ILE A 225 0.23 10.22 -14.98
N LEU A 226 -0.63 9.83 -15.94
CA LEU A 226 -0.53 8.53 -16.62
C LEU A 226 0.76 8.42 -17.44
N ARG A 227 1.18 9.50 -18.12
CA ARG A 227 2.44 9.54 -18.87
C ARG A 227 3.65 9.47 -17.93
N LYS A 228 3.66 10.26 -16.86
CA LYS A 228 4.75 10.30 -15.88
C LYS A 228 4.85 8.99 -15.09
N ALA A 229 3.75 8.26 -14.91
CA ALA A 229 3.76 6.92 -14.29
C ALA A 229 4.63 5.91 -15.05
N VAL A 230 4.86 6.07 -16.36
CA VAL A 230 5.81 5.22 -17.11
C VAL A 230 7.22 5.31 -16.52
N ASN A 231 7.67 6.53 -16.20
CA ASN A 231 8.98 6.78 -15.59
C ASN A 231 9.01 6.31 -14.12
N PHE A 232 7.86 6.33 -13.45
CA PHE A 232 7.76 5.90 -12.06
C PHE A 232 8.13 4.43 -11.87
N TYR A 233 7.88 3.56 -12.86
CA TYR A 233 8.35 2.16 -12.81
C TYR A 233 9.87 2.06 -12.67
N ASP A 234 10.65 2.92 -13.35
CA ASP A 234 12.11 2.88 -13.26
C ASP A 234 12.62 3.45 -11.92
N VAL A 235 11.90 4.44 -11.37
CA VAL A 235 12.14 4.97 -10.00
C VAL A 235 11.86 3.89 -8.97
N PHE A 236 10.74 3.18 -9.09
CA PHE A 236 10.34 2.05 -8.26
C PHE A 236 11.40 0.94 -8.26
N GLU A 237 11.79 0.44 -9.45
CA GLU A 237 12.80 -0.61 -9.59
C GLU A 237 14.15 -0.21 -8.98
N THR A 238 14.54 1.06 -9.18
CA THR A 238 15.77 1.59 -8.59
C THR A 238 15.66 1.59 -7.07
N ARG A 239 14.57 2.10 -6.51
CA ARG A 239 14.36 2.17 -5.06
C ARG A 239 14.33 0.80 -4.41
N LEU A 240 13.66 -0.19 -5.01
CA LEU A 240 13.67 -1.58 -4.52
C LEU A 240 15.10 -2.12 -4.44
N ARG A 241 15.84 -2.03 -5.53
CA ARG A 241 17.20 -2.60 -5.63
C ARG A 241 18.21 -1.89 -4.72
N THR A 242 18.14 -0.56 -4.61
CA THR A 242 19.17 0.22 -3.90
C THR A 242 18.76 0.54 -2.47
N THR A 243 17.67 1.29 -2.30
CA THR A 243 17.28 1.90 -1.02
C THR A 243 16.68 0.85 -0.08
N LEU A 244 15.86 -0.05 -0.63
CA LEU A 244 15.14 -1.07 0.13
C LEU A 244 15.87 -2.43 0.17
N GLY A 245 17.04 -2.55 -0.45
CA GLY A 245 17.91 -3.72 -0.31
C GLY A 245 17.44 -4.98 -1.03
N GLY A 246 16.60 -4.84 -2.06
CA GLY A 246 16.14 -5.94 -2.91
C GLY A 246 15.34 -7.00 -2.15
N VAL A 247 14.60 -6.60 -1.12
CA VAL A 247 13.85 -7.51 -0.23
C VAL A 247 12.56 -8.04 -0.86
N ASP A 248 12.15 -7.49 -1.99
CA ASP A 248 11.09 -7.99 -2.87
C ASP A 248 11.30 -9.46 -3.27
N ARG A 249 12.57 -9.92 -3.35
CA ARG A 249 12.94 -11.33 -3.58
C ARG A 249 12.23 -12.34 -2.65
N PHE A 250 11.81 -11.90 -1.46
CA PHE A 250 11.11 -12.75 -0.50
C PHE A 250 9.70 -13.14 -0.95
N MET A 251 9.06 -12.38 -1.84
CA MET A 251 7.73 -12.72 -2.37
C MET A 251 7.73 -14.09 -3.06
N GLN A 252 8.75 -14.38 -3.87
CA GLN A 252 8.85 -15.67 -4.57
C GLN A 252 8.90 -16.85 -3.58
N LEU A 253 9.64 -16.71 -2.47
CA LEU A 253 9.72 -17.75 -1.44
C LEU A 253 8.38 -17.97 -0.75
N HIS A 254 7.65 -16.88 -0.47
CA HIS A 254 6.30 -16.97 0.08
C HIS A 254 5.36 -17.75 -0.86
N PHE A 255 5.29 -17.38 -2.15
CA PHE A 255 4.39 -18.03 -3.11
C PHE A 255 4.77 -19.49 -3.39
N ALA A 256 6.06 -19.80 -3.42
CA ALA A 256 6.56 -21.16 -3.58
C ALA A 256 6.12 -22.04 -2.40
N SER A 257 6.25 -21.54 -1.17
CA SER A 257 5.84 -22.26 0.05
C SER A 257 4.32 -22.37 0.19
N ARG A 258 3.59 -21.29 -0.09
CA ARG A 258 2.14 -21.20 0.14
C ARG A 258 1.31 -21.96 -0.89
N TRP A 259 1.70 -21.90 -2.17
CA TRP A 259 0.91 -22.41 -3.29
C TRP A 259 1.72 -23.19 -4.34
N GLY A 260 3.01 -23.44 -4.11
CA GLY A 260 3.86 -24.15 -5.09
C GLY A 260 4.17 -23.32 -6.33
N ILE A 261 4.01 -21.99 -6.26
CA ILE A 261 4.25 -21.07 -7.37
C ILE A 261 5.62 -20.46 -7.25
N ASN A 262 6.53 -20.84 -8.15
CA ASN A 262 7.91 -20.37 -8.15
C ASN A 262 8.08 -19.04 -8.91
N GLN A 263 7.15 -18.11 -8.73
CA GLN A 263 7.10 -16.79 -9.37
C GLN A 263 6.76 -15.73 -8.34
N ASP A 264 7.27 -14.51 -8.54
CA ASP A 264 6.80 -13.34 -7.81
C ASP A 264 5.55 -12.78 -8.49
N LEU A 265 4.39 -13.10 -7.93
CA LEU A 265 3.10 -12.67 -8.47
C LEU A 265 2.93 -11.14 -8.44
N TYR A 266 3.52 -10.42 -7.47
CA TYR A 266 3.42 -8.96 -7.45
C TYR A 266 4.15 -8.35 -8.65
N HIS A 267 5.39 -8.77 -8.92
CA HIS A 267 6.10 -8.32 -10.12
C HIS A 267 5.38 -8.68 -11.42
N GLU A 268 4.72 -9.83 -11.50
CA GLU A 268 3.90 -10.18 -12.67
C GLU A 268 2.71 -9.23 -12.85
N ALA A 269 2.02 -8.86 -11.78
CA ALA A 269 0.93 -7.90 -11.83
C ALA A 269 1.41 -6.50 -12.21
N ILE A 270 2.51 -6.03 -11.60
CA ILE A 270 3.14 -4.74 -11.88
C ILE A 270 3.55 -4.64 -13.35
N ASN A 271 4.18 -5.68 -13.90
CA ASN A 271 4.56 -5.73 -15.32
C ASN A 271 3.35 -5.68 -16.25
N LYS A 272 2.25 -6.37 -15.90
CA LYS A 272 1.00 -6.28 -16.68
C LYS A 272 0.40 -4.88 -16.66
N GLN A 273 0.45 -4.18 -15.52
CA GLN A 273 0.01 -2.78 -15.45
C GLN A 273 0.90 -1.88 -16.32
N LYS A 274 2.23 -2.07 -16.28
CA LYS A 274 3.18 -1.32 -17.12
C LYS A 274 2.91 -1.54 -18.61
N ASP A 275 2.78 -2.79 -19.03
CA ASP A 275 2.51 -3.17 -20.41
C ASP A 275 1.17 -2.59 -20.90
N TYR A 276 0.14 -2.64 -20.06
CA TYR A 276 -1.15 -2.08 -20.39
C TYR A 276 -1.12 -0.55 -20.49
N LEU A 277 -0.42 0.13 -19.58
CA LEU A 277 -0.22 1.57 -19.63
C LEU A 277 0.48 2.01 -20.92
N LEU A 278 1.59 1.34 -21.27
CA LEU A 278 2.32 1.61 -22.51
C LEU A 278 1.43 1.40 -23.74
N LYS A 279 0.64 0.33 -23.74
CA LYS A 279 -0.32 0.04 -24.80
C LYS A 279 -1.32 1.17 -24.98
N ILE A 280 -2.02 1.60 -23.93
CA ILE A 280 -3.08 2.63 -24.04
C ILE A 280 -2.50 4.02 -24.40
N LEU A 281 -1.28 4.33 -23.95
CA LEU A 281 -0.61 5.59 -24.29
C LEU A 281 -0.09 5.63 -25.74
N SER A 282 0.15 4.47 -26.36
CA SER A 282 0.63 4.38 -27.74
C SER A 282 -0.48 4.43 -28.81
N MET A 283 -1.76 4.41 -28.40
CA MET A 283 -2.89 4.44 -29.33
C MET A 283 -3.04 5.86 -29.94
N PRO A 284 -2.92 6.02 -31.26
CA PRO A 284 -3.09 7.32 -31.90
C PRO A 284 -4.53 7.82 -31.76
N ASP A 285 -4.70 9.13 -31.58
CA ASP A 285 -5.99 9.82 -31.51
C ASP A 285 -6.97 9.26 -30.47
N SER A 286 -6.44 8.63 -29.41
CA SER A 286 -7.23 8.07 -28.31
C SER A 286 -6.90 8.75 -26.98
N ASP A 287 -7.93 9.02 -26.17
CA ASP A 287 -7.73 9.36 -24.76
C ASP A 287 -7.41 8.08 -23.97
N PRO A 288 -6.29 7.99 -23.24
CA PRO A 288 -5.96 6.79 -22.46
C PRO A 288 -7.02 6.50 -21.39
N ARG A 289 -7.75 7.50 -20.90
CA ARG A 289 -8.79 7.34 -19.87
C ARG A 289 -9.99 6.52 -20.36
N ASP A 290 -10.26 6.51 -21.67
CA ASP A 290 -11.34 5.70 -22.27
C ASP A 290 -11.09 4.18 -22.17
N HIS A 291 -9.84 3.80 -21.90
CA HIS A 291 -9.41 2.40 -21.75
C HIS A 291 -9.30 1.96 -20.29
N LEU A 292 -9.47 2.86 -19.33
CA LEU A 292 -9.46 2.60 -17.90
C LEU A 292 -10.88 2.26 -17.42
N LYS A 293 -11.19 0.97 -17.33
CA LYS A 293 -12.58 0.46 -17.19
C LYS A 293 -12.86 -0.19 -15.84
N GLN A 294 -11.86 -0.35 -14.98
CA GLN A 294 -12.00 -1.13 -13.76
C GLN A 294 -12.63 -0.31 -12.62
N GLY A 295 -13.41 -0.97 -11.76
CA GLY A 295 -14.00 -0.35 -10.54
C GLY A 295 -14.98 0.82 -10.76
N GLY A 296 -15.28 1.19 -12.01
CA GLY A 296 -16.07 2.40 -12.34
C GLY A 296 -15.41 3.71 -11.88
N ILE A 297 -14.09 3.69 -11.65
CA ILE A 297 -13.34 4.78 -11.00
C ILE A 297 -13.33 6.05 -11.87
N VAL A 298 -13.03 5.94 -13.17
CA VAL A 298 -13.03 7.11 -14.08
C VAL A 298 -14.34 7.89 -14.02
N LYS A 299 -15.48 7.17 -14.01
CA LYS A 299 -16.80 7.79 -13.86
C LYS A 299 -16.96 8.51 -12.52
N LYS A 300 -16.49 7.91 -11.42
CA LYS A 300 -16.55 8.52 -10.09
C LYS A 300 -15.68 9.78 -10.01
N VAL A 301 -14.45 9.71 -10.51
CA VAL A 301 -13.52 10.85 -10.59
C VAL A 301 -14.18 12.01 -11.36
N HIS A 302 -14.74 11.72 -12.54
CA HIS A 302 -15.46 12.72 -13.33
C HIS A 302 -16.66 13.32 -12.58
N GLN A 303 -17.43 12.52 -11.84
CA GLN A 303 -18.55 13.03 -11.05
C GLN A 303 -18.12 13.97 -9.91
N ILE A 304 -16.97 13.71 -9.29
CA ILE A 304 -16.45 14.48 -8.16
C ILE A 304 -15.83 15.80 -8.66
N HIS A 305 -14.97 15.72 -9.69
CA HIS A 305 -14.10 16.83 -10.07
C HIS A 305 -14.56 17.56 -11.35
N HIS A 306 -15.29 16.91 -12.25
CA HIS A 306 -15.77 17.50 -13.50
C HIS A 306 -17.27 17.74 -13.44
N LYS A 307 -17.70 18.85 -12.82
CA LYS A 307 -19.13 19.22 -12.66
C LYS A 307 -19.88 19.59 -13.96
N THR A 308 -19.40 19.21 -15.14
CA THR A 308 -20.15 19.37 -16.41
C THR A 308 -19.91 18.17 -17.32
N PRO A 309 -20.95 17.50 -17.87
CA PRO A 309 -20.73 16.52 -18.94
C PRO A 309 -20.10 17.23 -20.14
N PRO A 310 -19.24 16.57 -20.94
CA PRO A 310 -18.81 17.13 -22.20
C PRO A 310 -20.06 17.37 -23.05
N LYS A 311 -20.24 18.63 -23.48
CA LYS A 311 -21.19 18.93 -24.55
C LYS A 311 -20.66 18.24 -25.80
N HIS A 312 -21.26 17.12 -26.17
CA HIS A 312 -21.16 16.63 -27.53
C HIS A 312 -21.79 17.70 -28.44
N HIS A 313 -20.93 18.39 -29.18
CA HIS A 313 -21.32 19.20 -30.33
C HIS A 313 -21.06 18.39 -31.60
#